data_AF-A0A355CA81-F1
#
_entry.id   AF-A0A355CA81-F1
#
_cell.length_a   1.000
_cell.length_b   1.000
_cell.length_c   1.000
_cell.angle_alpha   90.00
_cell.angle_beta   90.00
_cell.angle_gamma   90.00
#
_symmetry.space_group_name_H-M   'P 1'
#
loop_
_entity.id
_entity.type
_entity.pdbx_description
1 polymer ?
#
loop_
_entity_poly.entity_id
_entity_poly.type
_entity_poly.pdbx_seq_one_letter_code
_entity_poly.pdbx_strand_id
1 'polypeptide(L)' 'MSKQFKRTLITSALPYANGPVHIGHLAGVYVPADIYARYLRLKGEETLFVGGSDEHG' A
#
# COMPACT_ATOMS: atom_id res chain seq x y z
N MET A 1 -28.03 2.25 -16.41
CA MET A 1 -26.59 2.52 -16.61
C MET A 1 -25.81 1.65 -15.64
N SER A 2 -24.98 0.73 -16.13
CA SER A 2 -24.08 -0.06 -15.27
C SER A 2 -23.06 0.89 -14.64
N LYS A 3 -22.92 0.86 -13.31
CA LYS A 3 -21.82 1.59 -12.64
C LYS A 3 -20.51 0.87 -12.97
N GLN A 4 -19.64 1.51 -13.74
CA GLN A 4 -18.26 1.09 -13.90
C GLN A 4 -17.49 1.51 -12.64
N PHE A 5 -17.27 0.58 -11.72
CA PHE A 5 -16.44 0.86 -10.54
C PHE A 5 -14.97 0.76 -10.95
N LYS A 6 -14.28 1.91 -11.04
CA LYS A 6 -12.83 1.96 -11.30
C LYS A 6 -12.12 2.40 -10.02
N ARG A 7 -11.78 1.41 -9.20
CA ARG A 7 -11.07 1.59 -7.92
C ARG A 7 -9.69 0.94 -8.00
N THR A 8 -8.70 1.61 -7.43
CA THR A 8 -7.34 1.08 -7.36
C THR A 8 -7.03 0.67 -5.93
N LEU A 9 -6.80 -0.62 -5.72
CA LEU A 9 -6.32 -1.17 -4.46
C LEU A 9 -4.79 -1.31 -4.55
N ILE A 10 -4.09 -0.71 -3.60
CA ILE A 10 -2.65 -0.85 -3.41
C ILE A 10 -2.44 -1.59 -2.10
N THR A 11 -1.51 -2.55 -2.09
CA THR A 11 -1.08 -3.23 -0.87
C THR A 11 0.43 -3.13 -0.70
N SER A 12 0.88 -3.07 0.55
CA SER A 12 2.27 -3.31 0.93
C SER A 12 2.41 -4.72 1.48
N ALA A 13 3.56 -5.35 1.26
CA ALA A 13 3.92 -6.54 2.02
C ALA A 13 3.86 -6.25 3.53
N LEU A 14 3.28 -7.17 4.28
CA LEU A 14 3.18 -7.08 5.73
C LEU A 14 4.58 -7.37 6.31
N PRO A 15 5.17 -6.47 7.11
CA PRO A 15 6.38 -6.82 7.84
C PRO A 15 6.01 -7.80 8.95
N TYR A 16 6.88 -8.78 9.21
CA TYR A 16 6.75 -9.58 10.42
C TYR A 16 6.81 -8.67 11.65
N ALA A 17 5.87 -8.89 12.57
CA ALA A 17 5.73 -8.10 13.79
C ALA A 17 6.84 -8.37 14.81
N ASN A 18 7.59 -9.47 14.64
CA ASN A 18 8.59 -9.94 15.59
C ASN A 18 9.91 -9.16 15.57
N GLY A 19 10.04 -8.10 14.78
CA GLY A 19 11.27 -7.33 14.68
C GLY A 19 11.07 -5.90 14.16
N PRO A 20 12.06 -5.03 14.37
CA PRO A 20 12.00 -3.66 13.88
C PRO A 20 12.13 -3.59 12.36
N VAL A 21 11.51 -2.57 11.79
CA VAL A 21 11.62 -2.27 10.37
C VAL A 21 12.90 -1.46 10.10
N HIS A 22 13.75 -1.92 9.19
CA HIS A 22 14.93 -1.17 8.71
C HIS A 22 14.69 -0.48 7.36
N ILE A 23 15.63 0.37 6.93
CA ILE A 23 15.51 1.20 5.71
C ILE A 23 15.23 0.39 4.43
N GLY A 24 15.75 -0.82 4.31
CA GLY A 24 15.45 -1.72 3.19
C GLY A 24 13.95 -2.04 3.03
N HIS A 25 13.20 -2.17 4.13
CA HIS A 25 11.75 -2.39 4.07
C HIS A 25 11.01 -1.13 3.60
N LEU A 26 11.44 0.04 4.06
CA LEU A 26 10.88 1.33 3.63
C LEU A 26 11.13 1.53 2.13
N ALA A 27 12.37 1.35 1.69
CA ALA A 27 12.78 1.54 0.31
C ALA A 27 12.15 0.50 -0.64
N GLY A 28 12.01 -0.76 -0.18
CA GLY A 28 11.51 -1.85 -1.01
C GLY A 28 9.99 -1.91 -1.13
N VAL A 29 9.26 -1.55 -0.07
CA VAL A 29 7.81 -1.80 0.00
C VAL A 29 7.02 -0.53 0.30
N TYR A 30 7.30 0.15 1.42
CA TYR A 30 6.39 1.20 1.92
C TYR A 30 6.45 2.50 1.12
N VAL A 31 7.66 3.03 0.88
CA VAL A 31 7.84 4.32 0.21
C VAL A 31 7.35 4.26 -1.26
N PRO A 32 7.69 3.23 -2.06
CA PRO A 32 7.16 3.13 -3.42
C PRO A 32 5.64 3.02 -3.47
N ALA A 33 5.04 2.20 -2.58
CA ALA A 33 3.58 2.03 -2.51
C ALA A 33 2.87 3.33 -2.10
N ASP A 34 3.40 4.06 -1.11
CA ASP A 34 2.86 5.36 -0.67
C ASP A 34 2.96 6.43 -1.75
N ILE A 35 4.11 6.53 -2.44
CA ILE A 35 4.30 7.45 -3.57
C ILE A 35 3.25 7.18 -4.66
N TYR A 36 3.07 5.92 -5.03
CA TYR A 36 2.10 5.55 -6.06
C TYR A 36 0.65 5.84 -5.62
N ALA A 37 0.30 5.52 -4.37
CA ALA A 37 -1.01 5.82 -3.83
C ALA A 37 -1.32 7.32 -3.84
N ARG A 38 -0.35 8.17 -3.46
CA ARG A 38 -0.48 9.63 -3.53
C ARG A 38 -0.62 10.12 -4.96
N TYR A 39 0.18 9.61 -5.88
CA TYR A 39 0.09 9.96 -7.29
C TYR A 39 -1.30 9.68 -7.88
N LEU A 40 -1.87 8.50 -7.64
CA LEU A 40 -3.22 8.17 -8.13
C LEU A 40 -4.32 9.03 -7.49
N ARG A 41 -4.21 9.30 -6.18
CA ARG A 41 -5.15 10.21 -5.48
C ARG A 41 -5.07 11.63 -6.06
N LEU A 42 -3.87 12.14 -6.35
CA LEU A 42 -3.68 13.45 -7.00
C LEU A 42 -4.26 13.50 -8.41
N LYS A 43 -4.33 12.36 -9.11
CA LYS A 43 -5.02 12.24 -10.40
C LYS A 43 -6.54 12.11 -10.30
N GLY A 44 -7.10 12.11 -9.09
CA GLY A 44 -8.54 11.94 -8.86
C GLY A 44 -9.02 10.49 -8.94
N GLU A 45 -8.12 9.50 -8.88
CA GLU A 45 -8.51 8.09 -8.89
C GLU A 45 -8.95 7.61 -7.49
N GLU A 46 -10.06 6.87 -7.43
CA GLU A 46 -10.55 6.26 -6.18
C GLU A 46 -9.56 5.17 -5.72
N THR A 47 -8.71 5.52 -4.75
CA THR A 47 -7.53 4.71 -4.38
C THR A 47 -7.52 4.36 -2.89
N LEU A 48 -7.50 3.06 -2.59
CA LEU A 48 -7.31 2.53 -1.24
C LEU A 48 -5.91 1.92 -1.14
N PHE A 49 -5.13 2.33 -0.14
CA PHE A 49 -3.83 1.73 0.18
C PHE A 49 -3.95 1.04 1.55
N VAL A 50 -3.67 -0.27 1.59
CA VAL A 50 -3.74 -1.10 2.79
C VAL A 50 -2.39 -1.73 3.08
N GLY A 51 -2.01 -1.71 4.36
CA GLY A 51 -0.90 -2.47 4.91
C GLY A 51 -1.30 -3.02 6.29
N GLY A 52 -0.33 -3.60 7.00
CA GLY A 52 -0.53 -4.17 8.32
C GLY A 52 0.73 -4.89 8.77
N SER A 53 0.70 -5.54 9.92
CA SER A 53 1.72 -6.45 10.46
C SER A 53 1.36 -7.90 10.17
N ASP A 54 2.37 -8.74 9.86
CA ASP A 54 2.22 -10.19 9.90
C ASP A 54 2.62 -10.70 11.29
N GLU A 55 1.67 -11.31 11.97
CA GLU A 55 1.81 -11.73 13.37
C GLU A 55 1.92 -13.24 13.53
N HIS A 56 1.76 -14.01 12.44
CA HIS A 56 1.76 -15.47 12.48
C HIS A 56 3.03 -16.04 11.81
N GLY A 57 3.22 -17.35 11.94
CA GLY A 57 4.32 -18.12 11.37
C GLY A 57 3.84 -19.44 10.80
#